data_AF-A0A7C2J880-F1
#
_entry.id   AF-A0A7C2J880-F1
#
_cell.length_a   1.000
_cell.length_b   1.000
_cell.length_c   1.000
_cell.angle_alpha   90.00
_cell.angle_beta   90.00
_cell.angle_gamma   90.00
#
_symmetry.space_group_name_H-M   'P 1'
#
loop_
_entity.id
_entity.type
_entity.pdbx_description
1 polymer ?
#
loop_
_entity_poly.entity_id
_entity_poly.type
_entity_poly.pdbx_seq_one_letter_code
_entity_poly.pdbx_strand_id
1 'polypeptide(L)'
;MGKELLPQNILDNYKVIEHRHACAILKKDFPDEWNDLIRVLTNFKLLKSHIARPGGSKSRIPGVIEDALNEGKTVNNKWREEQIKTKFTIISTSTNIEQTFDAQTHKIEAHVFFDCERDSMKHIR
;
A
#
# COMPACT_ATOMS: atom_id res chain seq x y z
N MET A 1 8.51 16.99 -10.01
CA MET A 1 9.51 16.26 -10.80
C MET A 1 9.58 14.76 -10.53
N GLY A 2 9.33 14.22 -9.33
CA GLY A 2 9.33 12.75 -9.14
C GLY A 2 8.07 12.05 -9.68
N LYS A 3 6.87 12.55 -9.33
CA LYS A 3 5.59 12.04 -9.85
C LYS A 3 5.40 12.12 -11.37
N GLU A 4 6.14 12.99 -12.06
CA GLU A 4 6.12 13.12 -13.52
C GLU A 4 6.69 11.88 -14.23
N LEU A 5 7.33 10.98 -13.48
CA LEU A 5 7.74 9.67 -13.97
C LEU A 5 6.54 8.74 -14.21
N LEU A 6 5.38 9.03 -13.62
CA LEU A 6 4.16 8.26 -13.83
C LEU A 6 3.57 8.57 -15.22
N PRO A 7 3.02 7.55 -15.90
CA PRO A 7 2.21 7.74 -17.11
C PRO A 7 1.08 8.76 -16.92
N GLN A 8 0.84 9.55 -17.97
CA GLN A 8 -0.14 10.65 -17.95
C GLN A 8 -1.56 10.15 -17.60
N ASN A 9 -1.96 8.97 -18.07
CA ASN A 9 -3.26 8.39 -17.73
C ASN A 9 -3.45 8.20 -16.21
N ILE A 10 -2.38 7.92 -15.46
CA ILE A 10 -2.47 7.80 -14.01
C ILE A 10 -2.59 9.20 -13.38
N LEU A 11 -1.81 10.17 -13.86
CA LEU A 11 -1.86 11.54 -13.34
C LEU A 11 -3.22 12.21 -13.59
N ASP A 12 -3.91 11.83 -14.67
CA ASP A 12 -5.23 12.37 -15.03
C ASP A 12 -6.36 11.72 -14.21
N ASN A 13 -6.22 10.45 -13.85
CA ASN A 13 -7.26 9.68 -13.15
C ASN A 13 -7.07 9.64 -11.62
N TYR A 14 -5.87 9.94 -11.11
CA TYR A 14 -5.52 9.82 -9.70
C TYR A 14 -4.90 11.09 -9.14
N LYS A 15 -5.26 11.42 -7.90
CA LYS A 15 -4.51 12.40 -7.11
C LYS A 15 -3.25 11.73 -6.55
N VAL A 16 -2.09 12.06 -7.12
CA VAL A 16 -0.80 11.52 -6.68
C VAL A 16 -0.10 12.49 -5.74
N ILE A 17 0.24 12.00 -4.55
CA ILE A 17 1.08 12.68 -3.56
C ILE A 17 2.34 11.84 -3.38
N GLU A 18 3.49 12.44 -3.62
CA GLU A 18 4.80 11.78 -3.50
C GLU A 18 5.55 12.33 -2.28
N HIS A 19 6.18 11.43 -1.53
CA HIS A 19 7.07 11.77 -0.43
C HIS A 19 8.47 11.22 -0.69
N ARG A 20 9.51 11.99 -0.34
CA ARG A 20 10.93 11.56 -0.34
C ARG A 20 11.40 10.89 -1.64
N HIS A 21 10.99 11.40 -2.80
CA HIS A 21 11.38 10.88 -4.12
C HIS A 21 11.01 9.41 -4.36
N ALA A 22 9.92 8.93 -3.74
CA ALA A 22 9.48 7.55 -3.82
C ALA A 22 9.36 7.04 -5.27
N CYS A 23 8.88 7.86 -6.22
CA CYS A 23 8.74 7.45 -7.61
C CYS A 23 10.09 7.16 -8.27
N ALA A 24 11.11 7.96 -7.95
CA ALA A 24 12.45 7.77 -8.50
C ALA A 24 13.14 6.53 -7.93
N ILE A 25 12.98 6.28 -6.62
CA ILE A 25 13.50 5.09 -5.94
C ILE A 25 12.84 3.83 -6.50
N LEU A 26 11.50 3.79 -6.55
CA LEU A 26 10.78 2.64 -7.10
C LEU A 26 11.18 2.36 -8.54
N LYS A 27 11.20 3.36 -9.41
CA LYS A 27 11.56 3.16 -10.83
C LYS A 27 12.98 2.64 -11.03
N LYS A 28 13.94 3.05 -10.18
CA LYS A 28 15.35 2.75 -10.35
C LYS A 28 15.78 1.47 -9.64
N ASP A 29 15.40 1.32 -8.38
CA ASP A 29 15.87 0.24 -7.51
C ASP A 29 14.90 -0.95 -7.48
N PHE A 30 13.62 -0.72 -7.81
CA PHE A 30 12.52 -1.71 -7.80
C PHE A 30 11.69 -1.66 -9.10
N PRO A 31 12.32 -1.78 -10.29
CA PRO A 31 11.66 -1.58 -11.58
C PRO A 31 10.52 -2.57 -11.84
N ASP A 32 10.61 -3.76 -11.27
CA ASP A 32 9.61 -4.82 -11.38
C ASP A 32 8.34 -4.44 -10.61
N GLU A 33 8.47 -4.06 -9.35
CA GLU A 33 7.38 -3.56 -8.50
C GLU A 33 6.79 -2.27 -9.07
N TRP A 34 7.63 -1.40 -9.64
CA TRP A 34 7.17 -0.21 -10.36
C TRP A 34 6.27 -0.58 -11.54
N ASN A 35 6.68 -1.52 -12.39
CA ASN A 35 5.90 -1.95 -13.54
C ASN A 35 4.57 -2.59 -13.12
N ASP A 36 4.56 -3.38 -12.05
CA ASP A 36 3.33 -3.93 -11.48
C ASP A 36 2.40 -2.82 -10.97
N LEU A 37 2.93 -1.84 -10.24
CA LEU A 37 2.16 -0.69 -9.78
C LEU A 37 1.52 0.06 -10.96
N ILE A 38 2.30 0.37 -12.01
CA ILE A 38 1.79 1.04 -13.22
C ILE A 38 0.69 0.22 -13.89
N ARG A 39 0.90 -1.09 -14.05
CA ARG A 39 -0.05 -2.01 -14.66
C ARG A 39 -1.36 -2.05 -13.86
N VAL A 40 -1.28 -2.18 -12.54
CA VAL A 40 -2.45 -2.25 -11.67
C VAL A 40 -3.22 -0.93 -11.69
N LEU A 41 -2.55 0.21 -11.50
CA LEU A 41 -3.20 1.52 -11.52
C LEU A 41 -3.77 1.88 -12.90
N THR A 42 -3.14 1.45 -13.99
CA THR A 42 -3.65 1.70 -15.35
C THR A 42 -4.91 0.87 -15.65
N ASN A 43 -4.97 -0.37 -15.15
CA ASN A 43 -6.09 -1.27 -15.43
C ASN A 43 -7.22 -1.19 -14.39
N PHE A 44 -6.94 -0.62 -13.22
CA PHE A 44 -7.94 -0.48 -12.18
C PHE A 44 -9.06 0.46 -12.61
N LYS A 45 -10.31 -0.04 -12.53
CA LYS A 45 -11.51 0.75 -12.80
C LYS A 45 -12.42 0.73 -11.59
N LEU A 46 -12.71 1.93 -11.07
CA LEU A 46 -13.67 2.08 -9.99
C LEU A 46 -15.11 1.96 -10.55
N LEU A 47 -15.68 0.77 -10.47
CA LEU A 47 -17.05 0.52 -10.90
C LEU A 47 -18.05 1.08 -9.88
N LYS A 48 -19.14 1.72 -10.35
CA LYS A 48 -20.23 2.20 -9.47
C LYS A 48 -20.79 1.09 -8.58
N SER A 49 -20.82 -0.15 -9.07
CA SER A 49 -21.24 -1.34 -8.33
C SER A 49 -20.34 -1.67 -7.13
N HIS A 50 -19.07 -1.25 -7.14
CA HIS A 50 -18.14 -1.43 -6.01
C HIS A 50 -18.39 -0.41 -4.89
N ILE A 51 -19.06 0.70 -5.20
CA ILE A 51 -19.39 1.77 -4.27
C ILE A 51 -20.83 1.61 -3.74
N ALA A 52 -21.77 1.23 -4.60
CA ALA A 52 -23.21 1.23 -4.33
C ALA A 52 -23.71 0.15 -3.35
N ARG A 53 -22.87 -0.82 -2.98
CA ARG A 53 -23.24 -1.81 -1.96
C ARG A 53 -23.27 -1.15 -0.57
N PRO A 54 -24.41 -1.19 0.17
CA PRO A 54 -24.48 -0.65 1.52
C PRO A 54 -23.48 -1.35 2.45
N GLY A 55 -22.90 -0.57 3.37
CA GLY A 55 -21.81 -0.99 4.24
C GLY A 55 -22.18 -2.16 5.15
N GLY A 56 -21.19 -3.01 5.45
CA GLY A 56 -21.34 -4.18 6.33
C GLY A 56 -20.37 -5.33 6.03
N SER A 57 -19.77 -5.36 4.83
CA SER A 57 -18.74 -6.33 4.43
C SER A 57 -17.50 -5.62 3.87
N LYS A 58 -16.34 -6.29 3.87
CA LYS A 58 -15.11 -5.78 3.24
C LYS A 58 -15.41 -5.29 1.82
N SER A 59 -14.94 -4.09 1.50
CA SER A 59 -15.04 -3.52 0.15
C SER A 59 -14.49 -4.51 -0.87
N ARG A 60 -15.07 -4.56 -2.08
CA ARG A 60 -14.53 -5.41 -3.18
C ARG A 60 -13.26 -4.83 -3.78
N ILE A 61 -12.94 -3.56 -3.47
CA ILE A 61 -11.82 -2.81 -4.04
C ILE A 61 -10.45 -3.41 -3.65
N PRO A 62 -10.15 -3.67 -2.36
CA PRO A 62 -8.89 -4.31 -1.97
C PRO A 62 -8.66 -5.65 -2.68
N GLY A 63 -9.67 -6.52 -2.75
CA GLY A 63 -9.54 -7.82 -3.42
C GLY A 63 -9.24 -7.70 -4.91
N VAL A 64 -9.86 -6.74 -5.61
CA VAL A 64 -9.56 -6.48 -7.04
C VAL A 64 -8.12 -6.03 -7.25
N ILE A 65 -7.57 -5.24 -6.33
CA ILE A 65 -6.18 -4.78 -6.41
C ILE A 65 -5.20 -5.89 -6.06
N GLU A 66 -5.52 -6.68 -5.03
CA GLU A 66 -4.75 -7.86 -4.64
C GLU A 66 -4.68 -8.90 -5.77
N ASP A 67 -5.82 -9.22 -6.38
CA ASP A 67 -5.90 -10.10 -7.55
C ASP A 67 -5.03 -9.55 -8.69
N ALA A 68 -5.15 -8.25 -8.99
CA ALA A 68 -4.38 -7.61 -10.06
C ALA A 68 -2.85 -7.62 -9.79
N LEU A 69 -2.43 -7.45 -8.53
CA LEU A 69 -1.02 -7.57 -8.13
C LEU A 69 -0.53 -9.02 -8.26
N ASN A 70 -1.32 -10.00 -7.82
CA ASN A 70 -1.00 -11.43 -7.91
C ASN A 70 -0.95 -11.97 -9.36
N GLU A 71 -1.72 -11.39 -10.27
CA GLU A 71 -1.65 -11.67 -11.71
C GLU A 71 -0.35 -11.17 -12.36
N GLY A 72 0.32 -10.19 -11.72
CA GLY A 72 1.64 -9.72 -12.09
C GLY A 72 2.67 -10.80 -11.89
N LYS A 73 2.92 -11.59 -12.94
CA LYS A 73 4.02 -12.55 -12.95
C LYS A 73 5.36 -11.81 -13.06
N THR A 74 5.82 -11.20 -11.99
CA THR A 74 7.26 -11.05 -11.78
C THR A 74 7.78 -12.42 -11.38
N VAL A 75 8.48 -13.05 -12.32
CA VAL A 75 8.82 -14.49 -12.35
C VAL A 75 9.55 -14.99 -11.09
N ASN A 76 10.07 -14.08 -10.25
CA ASN A 76 10.80 -14.39 -9.02
C ASN A 76 10.20 -13.77 -7.72
N ASN A 77 9.27 -12.80 -7.78
CA ASN A 77 8.76 -12.06 -6.62
C ASN A 77 7.22 -11.94 -6.67
N LYS A 78 6.51 -13.00 -6.27
CA LYS A 78 5.06 -12.88 -6.05
C LYS A 78 4.81 -11.91 -4.90
N TRP A 79 3.84 -11.02 -5.07
CA TRP A 79 3.25 -10.28 -3.96
C TRP A 79 2.73 -11.27 -2.91
N ARG A 80 3.08 -11.03 -1.64
CA ARG A 80 2.66 -11.87 -0.51
C ARG A 80 2.06 -10.98 0.56
N GLU A 81 1.00 -11.48 1.18
CA GLU A 81 0.49 -10.86 2.40
C GLU A 81 1.48 -11.11 3.52
N GLU A 82 1.96 -10.02 4.14
CA GLU A 82 2.91 -10.07 5.24
C GLU A 82 2.42 -9.20 6.39
N GLN A 83 2.59 -9.69 7.62
CA GLN A 83 2.22 -8.95 8.81
C GLN A 83 3.48 -8.32 9.44
N ILE A 84 3.63 -7.00 9.27
CA ILE A 84 4.70 -6.24 9.95
C ILE A 84 4.34 -6.03 11.41
N LYS A 85 5.33 -6.28 12.27
CA LYS A 85 5.14 -6.31 13.70
C LYS A 85 6.23 -5.48 14.37
N THR A 86 5.83 -4.50 15.18
CA THR A 86 6.70 -3.46 15.71
C THR A 86 6.73 -3.51 17.23
N LYS A 87 7.93 -3.46 17.80
CA LYS A 87 8.19 -3.35 19.24
C LYS A 87 8.79 -1.98 19.53
N PHE A 88 8.26 -1.28 20.51
CA PHE A 88 8.83 -0.01 20.97
C PHE A 88 9.02 -0.01 22.48
N THR A 89 10.13 0.58 22.90
CA THR A 89 10.52 0.70 24.30
C THR A 89 10.50 2.18 24.68
N ILE A 90 9.81 2.50 25.77
CA ILE A 90 9.78 3.84 26.35
C ILE A 90 10.68 3.83 27.58
N ILE A 91 11.71 4.69 27.56
CA ILE A 91 12.63 4.88 28.69
C ILE A 91 12.38 6.26 29.28
N SER A 92 11.95 6.30 30.54
CA SER A 92 11.84 7.54 31.31
C SER A 92 13.16 7.86 31.99
N THR A 93 13.83 8.94 31.57
CA THR A 93 15.13 9.36 32.12
C THR A 93 15.04 9.95 33.53
N SER A 94 13.86 10.39 33.97
CA SER A 94 13.64 10.92 35.33
C SER A 94 13.37 9.84 36.38
N THR A 95 12.93 8.65 35.96
CA THR A 95 12.46 7.58 36.86
C THR A 95 13.18 6.24 36.66
N ASN A 96 14.07 6.11 35.66
CA ASN A 96 14.71 4.84 35.28
C ASN A 96 13.70 3.70 35.09
N ILE A 97 12.51 4.02 34.59
CA ILE A 97 11.47 3.04 34.27
C ILE A 97 11.54 2.76 32.77
N GLU A 98 11.70 1.49 32.43
CA GLU A 98 11.64 0.97 31.07
C GLU A 98 10.34 0.19 30.90
N GLN A 99 9.52 0.58 29.93
CA GLN A 99 8.34 -0.17 29.54
C GLN A 99 8.48 -0.62 28.09
N THR A 100 8.25 -1.91 27.90
CA THR A 100 8.39 -2.59 26.62
C THR A 100 7.02 -3.08 26.18
N PHE A 101 6.60 -2.70 24.97
CA PHE A 101 5.34 -3.14 24.39
C PHE A 101 5.62 -4.05 23.20
N ASP A 102 5.19 -5.31 23.30
CA ASP A 102 5.35 -6.30 22.23
C ASP A 102 4.13 -6.29 21.30
N ALA A 103 4.40 -6.25 19.99
CA ALA A 103 3.56 -6.90 18.99
C ALA A 103 4.38 -8.07 18.41
N GLN A 104 3.85 -9.32 18.46
CA GLN A 104 4.53 -10.58 18.05
C GLN A 104 5.33 -10.42 16.76
N THR A 105 6.51 -10.99 16.46
CA THR A 105 7.32 -10.63 15.26
C THR A 105 7.72 -11.79 14.31
N HIS A 106 7.85 -11.52 12.99
CA HIS A 106 8.57 -12.39 12.01
C HIS A 106 9.59 -11.57 11.19
N LYS A 107 10.64 -12.24 10.68
CA LYS A 107 11.68 -11.67 9.81
C LYS A 107 11.09 -11.44 8.42
N ILE A 108 10.98 -10.18 7.99
CA ILE A 108 10.40 -9.81 6.70
C ILE A 108 11.53 -9.46 5.74
N GLU A 109 11.57 -10.14 4.58
CA GLU A 109 12.49 -9.88 3.46
C GLU A 109 11.81 -9.07 2.34
N ALA A 110 10.75 -8.33 2.69
CA ALA A 110 10.01 -7.47 1.75
C ALA A 110 10.58 -6.03 1.77
N HIS A 111 10.89 -5.51 0.57
CA HIS A 111 11.49 -4.18 0.37
C HIS A 111 10.46 -3.10 -0.01
N VAL A 112 9.32 -3.50 -0.60
CA VAL A 112 8.24 -2.60 -1.04
C VAL A 112 6.91 -3.12 -0.48
N PHE A 113 6.11 -2.21 0.07
CA PHE A 113 4.78 -2.53 0.61
C PHE A 113 3.72 -1.73 -0.15
N PHE A 114 2.59 -2.38 -0.43
CA PHE A 114 1.42 -1.76 -1.01
C PHE A 114 0.25 -1.93 -0.04
N ASP A 115 -0.43 -0.84 0.29
CA ASP A 115 -1.59 -0.84 1.16
C ASP A 115 -2.76 -0.11 0.48
N CYS A 116 -3.96 -0.69 0.60
CA CYS A 116 -5.18 -0.17 0.03
C CYS A 116 -6.23 0.02 1.13
N GLU A 117 -6.32 1.24 1.62
CA GLU A 117 -7.35 1.63 2.58
C GLU A 117 -8.59 2.20 1.87
N ARG A 118 -9.78 1.76 2.31
CA ARG A 118 -11.04 2.44 2.00
C ARG A 118 -11.57 3.02 3.30
N ASP A 119 -11.49 4.33 3.43
CA ASP A 119 -12.16 5.01 4.53
C ASP A 119 -13.68 4.94 4.31
N SER A 120 -14.36 4.35 5.30
CA SER A 120 -15.82 4.30 5.33
C SER A 120 -16.25 5.54 6.09
N MET A 121 -16.56 6.63 5.38
CA MET A 121 -17.15 7.84 5.98
C MET A 121 -18.42 7.44 6.75
N LYS A 122 -18.28 7.24 8.07
CA LYS A 122 -19.40 6.83 8.94
C LYS A 122 -20.34 7.98 9.29
N HIS A 123 -19.99 9.24 8.99
CA HIS A 123 -20.84 10.38 9.31
C HIS A 123 -20.77 11.48 8.25
N ILE A 124 -21.70 11.45 7.30
CA ILE A 124 -22.33 12.69 6.82
C ILE A 124 -23.80 12.53 7.18
N ARG A 125 -24.24 13.24 8.23
CA ARG A 125 -25.64 13.58 8.47
C ARG A 125 -25.86 14.99 7.95
#